data_AF-Q2U180-F1
#
_entry.id   AF-Q2U180-F1
#
_cell.length_a   1.000
_cell.length_b   1.000
_cell.length_c   1.000
_cell.angle_alpha   90.00
_cell.angle_beta   90.00
_cell.angle_gamma   90.00
#
_symmetry.space_group_name_H-M   'P 1'
#
loop_
_entity.id
_entity.type
_entity.pdbx_description
1 polymer ?
#
loop_
_entity_poly.entity_id
_entity_poly.type
_entity_poly.pdbx_seq_one_letter_code
_entity_poly.pdbx_strand_id
1 'polypeptide(L)'
;MKACWWCWSERMLLYVEEAWRLMDGLANPYLALSAILAAGLDGLEKETPLLGGPCDQAYAHLRPEEQKALGITTMLPKTLKDSLAALEANSELGVLLGLGMVSAYAMVKRGEVDSLRAMPDDARKAWLISRY
;
A
#
# COMPACT_ATOMS: atom_id res chain seq x y z
N MET A 1 8.59 -7.72 -5.58
CA MET A 1 8.03 -6.42 -5.16
C MET A 1 9.05 -5.66 -4.32
N LYS A 2 9.34 -4.39 -4.63
CA LYS A 2 10.29 -3.53 -3.91
C LYS A 2 9.51 -2.43 -3.20
N ALA A 3 9.42 -2.45 -1.87
CA ALA A 3 8.86 -1.34 -1.11
C ALA A 3 9.38 -1.34 0.33
N CYS A 4 9.57 -0.15 0.90
CA CYS A 4 9.71 0.11 2.33
C CYS A 4 9.50 1.61 2.56
N TRP A 5 8.31 2.10 2.96
CA TRP A 5 8.05 3.54 3.20
C TRP A 5 6.89 3.80 4.23
N TRP A 6 7.18 4.49 5.35
CA TRP A 6 6.41 5.44 6.23
C TRP A 6 6.07 5.19 7.75
N CYS A 7 6.82 5.88 8.65
CA CYS A 7 6.76 6.04 10.14
C CYS A 7 7.84 5.41 11.09
N TRP A 8 8.90 6.21 11.40
CA TRP A 8 9.74 6.29 12.63
C TRP A 8 10.51 5.06 13.20
N SER A 9 10.45 3.85 12.63
CA SER A 9 11.29 2.69 13.04
C SER A 9 11.39 1.59 11.94
N GLU A 10 11.60 1.99 10.69
CA GLU A 10 10.89 1.34 9.56
C GLU A 10 11.63 0.23 8.80
N ARG A 11 11.25 -1.03 9.06
CA ARG A 11 11.35 -2.12 8.10
C ARG A 11 9.96 -2.50 7.60
N MET A 12 9.81 -2.79 6.31
CA MET A 12 8.56 -3.37 5.77
C MET A 12 8.29 -4.76 6.37
N LEU A 13 9.37 -5.49 6.68
CA LEU A 13 9.38 -6.78 7.35
C LEU A 13 10.25 -6.68 8.60
N LEU A 14 9.66 -6.65 9.78
CA LEU A 14 10.40 -6.72 11.04
C LEU A 14 10.66 -8.19 11.37
N TYR A 15 11.92 -8.53 11.69
CA TYR A 15 12.32 -9.88 12.12
C TYR A 15 12.00 -10.15 13.60
N VAL A 16 11.12 -9.36 14.21
CA VAL A 16 10.72 -9.46 15.62
C VAL A 16 9.22 -9.23 15.67
N GLU A 17 8.48 -10.26 16.08
CA GLU A 17 7.04 -10.28 16.40
C GLU A 17 6.15 -9.34 15.54
N GLU A 18 5.77 -9.83 14.35
CA GLU A 18 4.42 -9.72 13.76
C GLU A 18 3.76 -8.32 13.67
N ALA A 19 4.43 -7.30 13.12
CA ALA A 19 3.75 -6.03 12.82
C ALA A 19 3.96 -5.54 11.39
N TRP A 20 2.96 -5.75 10.53
CA TRP A 20 2.80 -5.05 9.25
C TRP A 20 2.30 -3.63 9.51
N ARG A 21 3.19 -2.64 9.47
CA ARG A 21 2.87 -1.26 9.89
C ARG A 21 2.24 -0.39 8.79
N LEU A 22 2.02 -0.94 7.59
CA LEU A 22 1.43 -0.20 6.46
C LEU A 22 -0.10 -0.11 6.50
N MET A 23 -0.77 -0.92 7.31
CA MET A 23 -2.23 -0.90 7.40
C MET A 23 -2.69 0.24 8.31
N ASP A 24 -3.54 1.11 7.78
CA ASP A 24 -4.27 2.07 8.60
C ASP A 24 -5.53 1.43 9.22
N GLY A 25 -6.13 2.11 10.19
CA GLY A 25 -7.37 1.64 10.84
C GLY A 25 -8.63 1.78 9.96
N LEU A 26 -8.50 2.31 8.74
CA LEU A 26 -9.61 2.51 7.80
C LEU A 26 -9.66 1.40 6.74
N ALA A 27 -8.57 0.66 6.58
CA ALA A 27 -8.48 -0.47 5.67
C ALA A 27 -9.42 -1.59 6.10
N ASN A 28 -10.11 -2.19 5.12
CA ASN A 28 -10.86 -3.42 5.38
C ASN A 28 -9.86 -4.55 5.70
N PRO A 29 -9.88 -5.12 6.91
CA PRO A 29 -8.86 -6.07 7.34
C PRO A 29 -8.85 -7.34 6.49
N TYR A 30 -10.00 -7.76 5.96
CA TYR A 30 -10.11 -8.91 5.07
C TYR A 30 -9.43 -8.64 3.73
N LEU A 31 -9.74 -7.49 3.10
CA LEU A 31 -9.13 -7.15 1.81
C LEU A 31 -7.63 -6.90 1.93
N ALA A 32 -7.21 -6.25 3.01
CA ALA A 32 -5.81 -6.00 3.27
C ALA A 32 -5.04 -7.32 3.48
N LEU A 33 -5.57 -8.23 4.31
CA LEU A 33 -4.94 -9.53 4.54
C LEU A 33 -4.92 -10.39 3.27
N SER A 34 -6.02 -10.44 2.52
CA SER A 34 -6.07 -11.14 1.23
C SER A 34 -5.02 -10.62 0.24
N ALA A 35 -4.85 -9.30 0.15
CA ALA A 35 -3.84 -8.69 -0.72
C ALA A 35 -2.40 -9.04 -0.29
N ILE A 36 -2.13 -9.05 1.01
CA ILE A 36 -0.81 -9.45 1.55
C ILE A 36 -0.52 -10.92 1.25
N LEU A 37 -1.48 -11.80 1.51
CA LEU A 37 -1.33 -13.23 1.23
C LEU A 37 -1.16 -13.51 -0.26
N ALA A 38 -1.95 -12.86 -1.12
CA ALA A 38 -1.81 -12.98 -2.56
C ALA A 38 -0.43 -12.51 -3.05
N ALA A 39 0.06 -11.37 -2.58
CA ALA A 39 1.40 -10.89 -2.92
C ALA A 39 2.51 -11.83 -2.40
N GLY A 40 2.33 -12.44 -1.23
CA GLY A 40 3.26 -13.43 -0.69
C GLY A 40 3.30 -14.72 -1.51
N LEU A 41 2.12 -15.24 -1.89
CA LEU A 41 2.00 -16.41 -2.76
C LEU A 41 2.63 -16.16 -4.14
N ASP A 42 2.35 -15.00 -4.74
CA ASP A 42 2.94 -14.59 -6.01
C ASP A 42 4.48 -14.54 -5.94
N GLY A 43 5.01 -13.99 -4.85
CA GLY A 43 6.45 -13.93 -4.60
C GLY A 43 7.10 -15.31 -4.42
N LEU A 44 6.40 -16.24 -3.75
CA LEU A 44 6.84 -17.62 -3.57
C LEU A 44 6.82 -18.39 -4.89
N GLU A 45 5.75 -18.29 -5.66
CA GLU A 45 5.60 -18.98 -6.95
C GLU A 45 6.66 -18.53 -7.97
N LYS A 46 7.01 -17.24 -7.97
CA LYS A 46 8.04 -16.69 -8.86
C LYS A 46 9.46 -16.73 -8.30
N GLU A 47 9.65 -17.29 -7.10
CA GLU A 47 10.92 -17.29 -6.37
C GLU A 47 11.57 -15.89 -6.33
N THR A 48 10.74 -14.86 -6.11
CA THR A 48 11.18 -13.47 -6.24
C THR A 48 12.26 -13.17 -5.19
N PRO A 49 13.47 -12.75 -5.59
CA PRO A 49 14.54 -12.49 -4.63
C PRO A 49 14.18 -11.28 -3.76
N LEU A 50 14.38 -11.45 -2.44
CA LEU A 50 14.27 -10.35 -1.49
C LEU A 50 15.54 -9.49 -1.58
N LEU A 51 15.42 -8.34 -2.25
CA LEU A 51 16.54 -7.44 -2.54
C LEU A 51 16.82 -6.43 -1.41
N GLY A 52 16.23 -6.63 -0.23
CA GLY A 52 16.41 -5.74 0.93
C GLY A 52 17.31 -6.37 1.99
N GLY A 53 18.47 -5.78 2.24
CA GLY A 53 19.30 -6.11 3.40
C GLY A 53 18.77 -5.49 4.70
N PRO A 54 19.30 -5.88 5.87
CA PRO A 54 18.99 -5.21 7.12
C PRO A 54 19.38 -3.73 7.03
N CYS A 55 18.42 -2.85 7.31
CA CYS A 55 18.63 -1.42 7.37
C CYS A 55 18.49 -0.96 8.82
N ASP A 56 19.60 -0.51 9.41
CA ASP A 56 19.65 -0.09 10.81
C ASP A 56 19.27 1.38 11.01
N GLN A 57 19.08 2.12 9.92
CA GLN A 57 18.75 3.54 9.94
C GLN A 57 17.35 3.77 9.37
N ALA A 58 16.58 4.67 9.99
CA ALA A 58 15.32 5.10 9.41
C ALA A 58 15.59 5.81 8.08
N TYR A 59 14.84 5.49 7.03
CA TYR A 59 15.16 6.04 5.72
C TYR A 59 15.04 7.55 5.64
N ALA A 60 14.27 8.21 6.50
CA ALA A 60 14.25 9.68 6.57
C ALA A 60 15.66 10.29 6.73
N HIS A 61 16.62 9.52 7.24
CA HIS A 61 18.02 9.90 7.41
C HIS A 61 18.96 9.37 6.33
N LEU A 62 18.50 8.51 5.43
CA LEU A 62 19.31 7.98 4.34
C LEU A 62 19.44 8.98 3.21
N ARG A 63 20.66 9.17 2.73
CA ARG A 63 20.93 9.95 1.52
C ARG A 63 20.49 9.17 0.28
N PRO A 64 20.14 9.84 -0.83
CA PRO A 64 19.70 9.15 -2.06
C PRO A 64 20.68 8.10 -2.59
N GLU A 65 21.97 8.26 -2.36
CA GLU A 65 23.01 7.30 -2.74
C GLU A 65 22.95 6.02 -1.89
N GLU A 66 22.72 6.15 -0.59
CA GLU A 66 22.57 5.04 0.35
C GLU A 66 21.27 4.28 0.10
N GLN A 67 20.20 4.99 -0.27
CA GLN A 67 18.93 4.38 -0.67
C GLN A 67 19.09 3.48 -1.91
N LYS A 68 19.85 3.96 -2.91
CA LYS A 68 20.17 3.16 -4.11
C LYS A 68 21.04 1.96 -3.78
N ALA A 69 22.03 2.12 -2.89
CA ALA A 69 22.88 1.02 -2.43
C ALA A 69 22.06 -0.06 -1.70
N LEU A 70 21.00 0.32 -0.99
CA LEU A 70 20.04 -0.58 -0.33
C LEU A 70 18.96 -1.14 -1.28
N GLY A 71 19.03 -0.86 -2.58
CA GLY A 71 18.07 -1.36 -3.58
C GLY A 71 16.70 -0.67 -3.57
N ILE A 72 16.54 0.40 -2.77
CA ILE A 72 15.30 1.15 -2.63
C ILE A 72 15.17 2.08 -3.83
N THR A 73 14.49 1.57 -4.86
CA THR A 73 14.39 2.20 -6.19
C THR A 73 12.97 2.62 -6.54
N THR A 74 11.98 2.17 -5.78
CA THR A 74 10.56 2.41 -6.04
C THR A 74 9.90 2.98 -4.79
N MET A 75 9.27 4.13 -4.95
CA MET A 75 8.49 4.78 -3.90
C MET A 75 7.07 4.22 -3.88
N LEU A 76 6.47 4.13 -2.69
CA LEU A 76 5.04 3.86 -2.59
C LEU A 76 4.23 5.01 -3.24
N PRO A 77 3.05 4.70 -3.78
CA PRO A 77 2.15 5.72 -4.29
C PRO A 77 1.81 6.75 -3.21
N LYS A 78 1.86 8.05 -3.57
CA LYS A 78 1.60 9.15 -2.63
C LYS A 78 0.14 9.57 -2.59
N THR A 79 -0.63 9.18 -3.59
CA THR A 79 -2.04 9.55 -3.72
C THR A 79 -2.88 8.30 -3.91
N LEU A 80 -4.13 8.34 -3.44
CA LEU A 80 -5.08 7.25 -3.64
C LEU A 80 -5.28 6.93 -5.14
N LYS A 81 -5.23 7.94 -6.00
CA LYS A 81 -5.32 7.76 -7.45
C LYS A 81 -4.18 6.88 -7.97
N ASP A 82 -2.96 7.18 -7.54
CA ASP A 82 -1.77 6.42 -7.95
C ASP A 82 -1.81 5.00 -7.36
N SER A 83 -2.28 4.83 -6.13
CA SER A 83 -2.47 3.51 -5.52
C SER A 83 -3.46 2.64 -6.29
N LEU A 84 -4.60 3.22 -6.69
CA LEU A 84 -5.61 2.50 -7.48
C LEU A 84 -5.09 2.15 -8.88
N ALA A 85 -4.36 3.06 -9.52
CA ALA A 85 -3.74 2.80 -10.82
C ALA A 85 -2.68 1.69 -10.74
N ALA A 86 -1.87 1.68 -9.68
CA ALA A 86 -0.88 0.63 -9.45
C ALA A 86 -1.54 -0.73 -9.19
N LEU A 87 -2.66 -0.76 -8.45
CA LEU A 87 -3.43 -1.98 -8.20
C LEU A 87 -4.03 -2.55 -9.50
N GLU A 88 -4.62 -1.71 -10.34
CA GLU A 88 -5.21 -2.14 -11.62
C GLU A 88 -4.16 -2.54 -12.65
N ALA A 89 -2.98 -1.91 -12.64
CA ALA A 89 -1.88 -2.28 -13.52
C ALA A 89 -1.27 -3.66 -13.18
N ASN A 90 -1.45 -4.14 -11.95
CA ASN A 90 -0.95 -5.43 -11.51
C ASN A 90 -1.95 -6.55 -11.85
N SER A 91 -1.87 -7.04 -13.08
CA SER A 91 -2.74 -8.13 -13.56
C SER A 91 -2.58 -9.43 -12.77
N GLU A 92 -1.39 -9.74 -12.27
CA GLU A 92 -1.09 -10.98 -11.55
C GLU A 92 -1.79 -10.99 -10.19
N LEU A 93 -1.66 -9.90 -9.44
CA LEU A 93 -2.38 -9.71 -8.19
C LEU A 93 -3.90 -9.62 -8.43
N GLY A 94 -4.31 -9.03 -9.55
CA GLY A 94 -5.69 -8.98 -9.99
C GLY A 94 -6.30 -10.36 -10.25
N VAL A 95 -5.54 -11.30 -10.81
CA VAL A 95 -5.98 -12.69 -11.00
C VAL A 95 -6.15 -13.39 -9.65
N LEU A 96 -5.19 -13.22 -8.73
CA LEU A 96 -5.24 -13.85 -7.41
C LEU A 96 -6.38 -13.32 -6.52
N LEU A 97 -6.68 -12.02 -6.59
CA LEU A 97 -7.76 -11.38 -5.83
C LEU A 97 -9.13 -11.42 -6.53
N GLY A 98 -9.13 -11.74 -7.83
CA GLY A 98 -10.29 -11.66 -8.71
C GLY A 98 -10.41 -10.30 -9.39
N LEU A 99 -10.31 -10.31 -10.73
CA LEU A 99 -10.31 -9.09 -11.55
C LEU A 99 -11.59 -8.24 -11.36
N GLY A 100 -12.74 -8.91 -11.25
CA GLY A 100 -14.02 -8.24 -10.99
C GLY A 100 -14.06 -7.54 -9.64
N MET A 101 -13.46 -8.15 -8.60
CA MET A 101 -13.40 -7.59 -7.26
C MET A 101 -12.50 -6.35 -7.23
N VAL A 102 -11.31 -6.43 -7.84
CA VAL A 102 -10.36 -5.32 -7.92
C VAL A 102 -10.97 -4.14 -8.69
N SER A 103 -11.60 -4.42 -9.84
CA SER A 103 -12.26 -3.39 -10.64
C SER A 103 -13.40 -2.72 -9.87
N ALA A 104 -14.28 -3.50 -9.24
CA ALA A 104 -15.37 -2.96 -8.43
C ALA A 104 -14.85 -2.10 -7.26
N TYR A 105 -13.81 -2.57 -6.57
CA TYR A 105 -13.18 -1.82 -5.49
C TYR A 105 -12.63 -0.47 -5.97
N ALA A 106 -11.91 -0.46 -7.10
CA ALA A 106 -11.36 0.76 -7.67
C ALA A 106 -12.46 1.74 -8.12
N MET A 107 -13.55 1.23 -8.70
CA MET A 107 -14.72 2.04 -9.07
C MET A 107 -15.37 2.70 -7.85
N VAL A 108 -15.62 1.94 -6.78
CA VAL A 108 -16.21 2.48 -5.54
C VAL A 108 -15.31 3.55 -4.94
N LYS A 109 -14.00 3.31 -4.84
CA LYS A 109 -13.07 4.27 -4.26
C LYS A 109 -12.93 5.56 -5.08
N ARG A 110 -12.99 5.47 -6.41
CA ARG A 110 -13.05 6.67 -7.26
C ARG A 110 -14.33 7.45 -7.03
N GLY A 111 -15.48 6.77 -7.03
CA GLY A 111 -16.78 7.40 -6.77
C GLY A 111 -16.86 8.09 -5.41
N GLU A 112 -16.30 7.47 -4.36
CA GLU A 112 -16.20 8.07 -3.02
C GLU A 112 -15.37 9.36 -3.06
N VAL A 113 -14.20 9.33 -3.68
CA VAL A 113 -13.30 10.50 -3.78
C VAL A 113 -13.94 11.64 -4.56
N ASP A 114 -14.57 11.32 -5.70
CA ASP A 114 -15.20 12.34 -6.54
C ASP A 114 -16.39 12.98 -5.83
N SER A 115 -17.18 12.17 -5.10
CA SER A 115 -18.27 12.66 -4.25
C SER A 115 -17.77 13.58 -3.14
N LEU A 116 -16.70 13.20 -2.45
CA LEU A 116 -16.09 14.00 -1.37
C LEU A 116 -15.47 15.30 -1.89
N ARG A 117 -14.89 15.28 -3.09
CA ARG A 117 -14.30 16.46 -3.74
C ARG A 117 -15.36 17.46 -4.19
N ALA A 118 -16.54 16.99 -4.59
CA ALA A 118 -17.65 17.85 -4.97
C ALA A 118 -18.31 18.56 -3.76
N MET A 119 -18.07 18.08 -2.53
CA MET A 119 -18.64 18.68 -1.32
C MET A 119 -17.84 19.91 -0.85
N PRO A 120 -18.53 21.00 -0.44
CA PRO A 120 -17.88 22.11 0.25
C PRO A 120 -17.28 21.66 1.58
N ASP A 121 -16.21 22.32 2.02
CA ASP A 121 -15.37 21.87 3.13
C ASP A 121 -16.14 21.58 4.43
N ASP A 122 -17.10 22.43 4.81
CA ASP A 122 -17.88 22.25 6.04
C ASP A 122 -18.83 21.06 5.95
N ALA A 123 -19.47 20.87 4.79
CA ALA A 123 -20.32 19.71 4.53
C ALA A 123 -19.51 18.41 4.50
N ARG A 124 -18.30 18.44 3.93
CA ARG A 124 -17.39 17.28 3.88
C ARG A 124 -16.98 16.85 5.28
N LYS A 125 -16.60 17.79 6.15
CA LYS A 125 -16.23 17.50 7.55
C LYS A 125 -17.40 16.90 8.32
N ALA A 126 -18.58 17.52 8.23
CA ALA A 126 -19.79 17.00 8.87
C ALA A 126 -20.15 15.59 8.38
N TRP A 127 -20.02 15.34 7.07
CA TRP A 127 -20.27 14.03 6.48
C TRP A 127 -19.31 12.96 7.02
N LEU A 128 -18.00 13.26 7.09
CA LEU A 128 -17.00 12.34 7.62
C LEU A 128 -17.26 12.01 9.10
N ILE A 129 -17.52 13.02 9.94
CA ILE A 129 -17.83 12.85 11.37
C ILE A 129 -19.10 12.03 11.60
N SER A 130 -20.09 12.14 10.71
CA SER A 130 -21.34 11.37 10.85
C SER A 130 -21.16 9.86 10.62
N ARG A 131 -20.09 9.45 9.93
CA ARG A 131 -19.85 8.06 9.54
C ARG A 131 -18.73 7.36 10.34
N TYR A 132 -17.90 8.13 11.04
CA TYR A 132 -16.73 7.65 11.78
C TYR A 132 -16.67 8.34 13.14
#